data_AF-A0A7X7A110-F1
#
_entry.id   AF-A0A7X7A110-F1
#
_cell.length_a   1.000
_cell.length_b   1.000
_cell.length_c   1.000
_cell.angle_alpha   90.00
_cell.angle_beta   90.00
_cell.angle_gamma   90.00
#
_symmetry.space_group_name_H-M   'P 1'
#
loop_
_entity.id
_entity.type
_entity.pdbx_description
1 polymer ?
#
loop_
_entity_poly.entity_id
_entity_poly.type
_entity_poly.pdbx_seq_one_letter_code
_entity_poly.pdbx_strand_id
1 'polypeptide(L)'
;MNEYIIVICILIGTIFSLLAAIGLIRLPDVYNRTHAAAKSTTLGVMFTLIGTFFYFLLHENYFSTKLLLGIFFVFLTSPVSSHM
;
A
#
# COMPACT_ATOMS: atom_id res chain seq x y z
N MET A 1 7.87 -12.49 18.48
CA MET A 1 6.58 -11.80 18.68
C MET A 1 6.38 -10.66 17.68
N ASN A 2 7.40 -9.82 17.43
CA ASN A 2 7.27 -8.67 16.53
C ASN A 2 7.08 -9.04 15.04
N GLU A 3 7.49 -10.24 14.64
CA GLU A 3 7.34 -10.73 13.26
C GLU A 3 5.87 -10.88 12.85
N TYR A 4 4.99 -11.24 13.79
CA TYR A 4 3.56 -11.35 13.51
C TYR A 4 2.96 -10.01 13.04
N ILE A 5 3.42 -8.89 13.60
CA ILE A 5 2.97 -7.55 13.20
C ILE A 5 3.38 -7.26 11.76
N ILE A 6 4.63 -7.58 11.39
CA ILE A 6 5.15 -7.39 10.03
C ILE A 6 4.35 -8.24 9.04
N VAL A 7 4.14 -9.52 9.36
CA VAL A 7 3.40 -10.45 8.51
C VAL A 7 1.97 -9.96 8.32
N ILE A 8 1.26 -9.60 9.39
CA ILE A 8 -0.12 -9.10 9.31
C ILE A 8 -0.18 -7.83 8.45
N CYS A 9 0.77 -6.91 8.62
CA CYS A 9 0.83 -5.65 7.87
C CYS A 9 0.96 -5.92 6.35
N ILE A 10 1.88 -6.81 5.95
CA ILE A 10 2.11 -7.18 4.55
C ILE A 10 0.90 -7.96 3.99
N LEU A 11 0.31 -8.85 4.79
CA LEU A 11 -0.85 -9.66 4.36
C LEU A 11 -2.05 -8.77 4.09
N ILE A 12 -2.33 -7.80 4.97
CA ILE A 12 -3.36 -6.77 4.76
C ILE A 12 -3.05 -5.97 3.49
N GLY A 13 -1.81 -5.50 3.32
CA GLY A 13 -1.38 -4.77 2.12
C GLY A 13 -1.65 -5.55 0.83
N THR A 14 -1.31 -6.84 0.84
CA THR A 14 -1.52 -7.76 -0.29
C THR A 14 -3.00 -7.97 -0.59
N ILE A 15 -3.84 -8.14 0.44
CA ILE A 15 -5.30 -8.26 0.27
C ILE A 15 -5.87 -7.00 -0.38
N PHE A 16 -5.46 -5.81 0.06
CA PHE A 16 -5.89 -4.54 -0.54
C PHE A 16 -5.45 -4.41 -2.00
N SER A 17 -4.24 -4.83 -2.36
CA SER A 17 -3.79 -4.87 -3.76
C SER A 17 -4.63 -5.85 -4.60
N LEU A 18 -5.01 -7.00 -4.04
CA LEU A 18 -5.89 -7.98 -4.68
C LEU A 18 -7.30 -7.40 -4.91
N LEU A 19 -7.87 -6.75 -3.89
CA LEU A 19 -9.16 -6.07 -4.00
C LEU A 19 -9.13 -4.95 -5.04
N ALA A 20 -8.01 -4.22 -5.17
CA ALA A 20 -7.83 -3.20 -6.19
C ALA A 20 -7.91 -3.80 -7.61
N ALA A 21 -7.22 -4.92 -7.85
CA ALA A 21 -7.24 -5.62 -9.13
C ALA A 21 -8.65 -6.15 -9.45
N ILE A 22 -9.34 -6.72 -8.47
CA ILE A 22 -10.72 -7.20 -8.63
C ILE A 22 -11.67 -6.02 -8.92
N GLY A 23 -11.51 -4.90 -8.21
CA GLY A 23 -12.32 -3.68 -8.42
C GLY A 23 -12.17 -3.12 -9.84
N LEU A 24 -10.96 -3.16 -10.41
CA LEU A 24 -10.71 -2.76 -11.80
C LEU A 24 -11.44 -3.65 -12.81
N ILE A 25 -11.53 -4.96 -12.57
CA ILE A 25 -12.13 -5.90 -13.53
C ILE A 25 -13.66 -5.95 -13.39
N ARG A 26 -14.19 -5.83 -12.17
CA ARG A 26 -15.60 -6.11 -11.89
C ARG A 26 -16.55 -4.91 -11.97
N LEU A 27 -16.04 -3.69 -11.83
CA LEU A 27 -16.88 -2.49 -11.82
C LEU A 27 -17.23 -2.04 -13.25
N PRO A 28 -18.49 -1.71 -13.54
CA PRO A 28 -18.96 -1.42 -14.90
C PRO A 28 -18.59 -0.02 -15.42
N ASP A 29 -18.35 0.93 -14.52
CA ASP A 29 -18.09 2.33 -14.87
C ASP A 29 -16.61 2.71 -14.68
N VAL A 30 -16.07 3.54 -15.58
CA VAL A 30 -14.71 4.09 -15.51
C VAL A 30 -14.44 4.77 -14.17
N TYR A 31 -15.34 5.63 -13.70
CA TYR A 31 -15.18 6.37 -12.45
C TYR A 31 -15.22 5.45 -11.22
N ASN A 32 -16.10 4.44 -11.25
CA ASN A 32 -16.17 3.47 -10.16
C ASN A 32 -14.90 2.60 -10.11
N ARG A 33 -14.34 2.21 -11.28
CA ARG A 33 -13.07 1.48 -11.38
C ARG A 33 -11.91 2.30 -10.84
N THR A 34 -11.76 3.55 -11.27
CA THR A 34 -10.65 4.42 -10.83
C THR A 34 -10.75 4.75 -9.35
N HIS A 35 -11.95 5.00 -8.83
CA HIS A 35 -12.17 5.24 -7.41
C HIS A 35 -11.84 4.03 -6.53
N ALA A 36 -12.33 2.84 -6.92
CA ALA A 36 -12.06 1.61 -6.19
C ALA A 36 -10.57 1.22 -6.25
N ALA A 37 -9.95 1.38 -7.42
CA ALA A 37 -8.53 1.14 -7.63
C ALA A 37 -7.69 2.09 -6.78
N ALA A 38 -7.90 3.41 -6.88
CA ALA A 38 -7.09 4.40 -6.19
C ALA A 38 -7.12 4.24 -4.67
N LYS A 39 -8.29 3.98 -4.07
CA LYS A 39 -8.37 3.77 -2.61
C LYS A 39 -7.64 2.49 -2.18
N SER A 40 -7.85 1.40 -2.92
CA SER A 40 -7.35 0.08 -2.54
C SER A 40 -5.86 -0.08 -2.83
N THR A 41 -5.35 0.42 -3.95
CA THR A 41 -3.92 0.35 -4.29
C THR A 41 -3.08 1.16 -3.31
N THR A 42 -3.50 2.38 -2.96
CA THR A 42 -2.72 3.26 -2.08
C THR A 42 -2.63 2.69 -0.68
N LEU A 43 -3.74 2.21 -0.11
CA LEU A 43 -3.71 1.52 1.18
C LEU A 43 -2.87 0.24 1.11
N GLY A 44 -2.98 -0.55 0.04
CA GLY A 44 -2.18 -1.76 -0.14
C GLY A 44 -0.67 -1.49 -0.15
N VAL A 45 -0.24 -0.49 -0.91
CA VAL A 45 1.17 -0.07 -0.98
C VAL A 45 1.65 0.53 0.34
N MET A 46 0.84 1.33 1.03
CA MET A 46 1.17 1.87 2.35
C MET A 46 1.46 0.77 3.37
N PHE A 47 0.54 -0.19 3.51
CA PHE A 47 0.70 -1.32 4.45
C PHE A 47 1.93 -2.17 4.12
N THR A 48 2.18 -2.42 2.83
CA THR A 48 3.36 -3.18 2.39
C THR A 48 4.67 -2.46 2.70
N LEU A 49 4.74 -1.14 2.44
CA LEU A 49 5.93 -0.33 2.73
C LEU A 49 6.18 -0.18 4.23
N ILE A 50 5.13 0.02 5.04
CA ILE A 50 5.23 0.10 6.50
C ILE A 50 5.72 -1.24 7.07
N GLY A 51 5.16 -2.37 6.63
CA GLY A 51 5.62 -3.70 7.03
C GLY A 51 7.09 -3.94 6.68
N THR A 52 7.49 -3.55 5.46
CA THR A 52 8.89 -3.64 5.02
C THR A 52 9.81 -2.74 5.86
N PHE A 53 9.37 -1.54 6.19
CA PHE A 53 10.13 -0.62 7.05
C PHE A 53 10.33 -1.19 8.46
N PHE A 54 9.28 -1.77 9.06
CA PHE A 54 9.39 -2.44 10.36
C PHE A 54 10.33 -3.64 10.32
N TYR A 55 10.36 -4.39 9.21
CA TYR A 55 11.30 -5.49 9.03
C TYR A 55 12.75 -5.00 9.07
N PHE A 56 13.11 -4.00 8.26
CA PHE A 56 14.47 -3.44 8.26
C PHE A 56 14.86 -2.80 9.59
N LEU A 57 13.91 -2.17 10.27
CA LEU A 57 14.15 -1.55 11.57
C LEU A 57 14.44 -2.60 12.65
N LEU A 58 13.69 -3.71 12.68
CA LEU A 58 13.75 -4.70 13.76
C LEU A 58 14.77 -5.82 13.54
N HIS A 59 14.97 -6.26 12.29
CA HIS A 59 15.90 -7.34 11.97
C HIS A 59 17.30 -6.83 11.66
N GLU A 60 17.40 -5.80 10.82
CA GLU A 60 18.68 -5.30 10.32
C GLU A 60 19.22 -4.11 11.13
N ASN A 61 18.45 -3.60 12.13
CA ASN A 61 18.72 -2.34 12.84
C ASN A 61 19.03 -1.17 11.90
N TYR A 62 18.47 -1.21 10.68
CA TYR A 62 18.77 -0.25 9.63
C TYR A 62 17.57 0.67 9.41
N PHE A 63 17.74 1.96 9.74
CA PHE A 63 16.74 2.96 9.48
C PHE A 63 16.81 3.44 8.03
N SER A 64 15.97 2.84 7.17
CA SER A 64 15.93 3.20 5.74
C SER A 64 15.09 4.45 5.49
N THR A 65 15.75 5.61 5.36
CA THR A 65 15.09 6.88 4.99
C THR A 65 14.40 6.81 3.62
N LYS A 66 14.86 5.95 2.72
CA LYS A 66 14.27 5.74 1.39
C LYS A 66 12.85 5.17 1.48
N LEU A 67 12.61 4.23 2.39
CA LEU A 67 11.28 3.65 2.60
C LEU A 67 10.30 4.69 3.17
N LEU A 68 10.76 5.50 4.12
CA LEU A 68 9.96 6.58 4.69
C LEU A 68 9.59 7.62 3.63
N LEU A 69 10.55 8.00 2.78
CA LEU A 69 10.29 8.89 1.65
C LEU A 69 9.32 8.28 0.63
N GLY A 70 9.44 6.97 0.36
CA GLY A 70 8.52 6.24 -0.51
C GLY A 70 7.08 6.25 0.00
N ILE A 71 6.88 6.03 1.32
CA ILE A 71 5.57 6.15 1.97
C ILE A 71 5.03 7.57 1.78
N PHE A 72 5.82 8.60 2.09
CA PHE A 72 5.38 9.98 1.92
C PHE A 72 5.01 10.31 0.47
N PHE A 73 5.84 9.86 -0.47
CA PHE A 73 5.65 10.13 -1.90
C PHE A 73 4.38 9.46 -2.44
N VAL A 74 4.17 8.17 -2.16
CA VAL A 74 2.97 7.45 -2.62
C VAL A 74 1.70 8.07 -2.05
N PHE A 75 1.72 8.52 -0.79
CA PHE A 75 0.58 9.18 -0.17
C PHE A 75 0.24 10.49 -0.86
N LEU A 76 1.25 11.23 -1.30
CA LEU A 76 1.08 12.53 -1.96
C LEU A 76 0.69 12.38 -3.43
N THR A 77 1.23 11.40 -4.15
CA THR A 77 0.95 11.18 -5.58
C THR A 77 -0.38 10.48 -5.83
N SER A 78 -0.87 9.65 -4.90
CA SER A 78 -2.11 8.90 -5.10
C SER A 78 -3.35 9.78 -5.33
N PRO A 79 -3.62 10.84 -4.55
CA PRO A 79 -4.77 11.71 -4.79
C PRO A 79 -4.70 12.40 -6.15
N VAL A 80 -3.50 12.84 -6.54
CA VAL A 80 -3.26 13.49 -7.85
C VAL A 80 -3.59 12.53 -8.98
N SER A 81 -3.10 11.29 -8.91
CA SER A 81 -3.37 10.25 -9.93
C SER A 81 -4.84 9.86 -10.03
N SER A 82 -5.63 9.99 -8.95
CA SER A 82 -7.07 9.66 -8.98
C SER A 82 -7.93 10.79 -9.54
N HIS A 83 -7.41 12.01 -9.57
CA HIS A 83 -8.12 13.18 -10.06
C HIS A 83 -7.92 13.40 -11.57
N MET A 84 -6.79 12.94 -12.13
CA MET A 84 -6.48 12.99 -13.56
C MET A 84 -7.30 11.97 -14.33
#